data_AF-A0A7V3QL72-F1
#
_entry.id   AF-A0A7V3QL72-F1
#
_cell.length_a   1.000
_cell.length_b   1.000
_cell.length_c   1.000
_cell.angle_alpha   90.00
_cell.angle_beta   90.00
_cell.angle_gamma   90.00
#
_symmetry.space_group_name_H-M   'P 1'
#
loop_
_entity.id
_entity.type
_entity.pdbx_description
1 polymer ?
#
loop_
_entity_poly.entity_id
_entity_poly.type
_entity_poly.pdbx_seq_one_letter_code
_entity_poly.pdbx_strand_id
1 'polypeptide(L)'
;MLKIICGQNTIEAYQYFLDEKNRLKKAGFEAIEIDPQQFEEIIFWQKDNLSLFSQKKAFFTRNLNKKINKKNEKQKKIIEKIIDDETLILIDFEEDLEKRELKIADKKVEVKEFKLPTSIFNLLDDLYPKNLSSFIKSFTLLSKKIPEELIFYMITKRIRQLLQIKFNQKIENLQSWQFRKLNFQAKLWPKEKLIKFYESLFNIEKKIKTGSTPFDLKESLELLFTYLLS
;
A
#
# COMPACT_ATOMS: atom_id res chain seq x y z
N MET A 1 23.36 4.97 -7.15
CA MET A 1 22.58 3.97 -6.39
C MET A 1 21.10 4.33 -6.43
N LEU A 2 20.27 3.43 -6.99
CA LEU A 2 18.82 3.55 -7.01
C LEU A 2 18.19 2.49 -6.11
N LYS A 3 17.33 2.93 -5.18
CA LYS A 3 16.50 2.06 -4.35
C LYS A 3 15.02 2.33 -4.61
N ILE A 4 14.25 1.27 -4.82
CA ILE A 4 12.81 1.32 -4.99
C ILE A 4 12.14 0.59 -3.83
N ILE A 5 11.28 1.29 -3.12
CA ILE A 5 10.48 0.78 -2.00
C ILE A 5 9.04 0.65 -2.49
N CYS A 6 8.50 -0.56 -2.50
CA CYS A 6 7.19 -0.84 -3.11
C CYS A 6 6.43 -1.94 -2.37
N GLY A 7 5.24 -2.26 -2.84
CA GLY A 7 4.44 -3.40 -2.40
C GLY A 7 3.03 -3.03 -1.95
N GLN A 8 2.26 -4.08 -1.64
CA GLN A 8 0.85 -3.98 -1.23
C GLN A 8 0.68 -3.49 0.21
N ASN A 9 1.69 -3.66 1.08
CA ASN A 9 1.68 -3.11 2.42
C ASN A 9 2.23 -1.67 2.41
N THR A 10 1.44 -0.76 1.84
CA THR A 10 1.81 0.65 1.64
C THR A 10 2.22 1.35 2.95
N ILE A 11 1.59 1.00 4.07
CA ILE A 11 1.88 1.61 5.38
C ILE A 11 3.31 1.26 5.81
N GLU A 12 3.65 -0.03 5.82
CA GLU A 12 4.99 -0.50 6.22
C GLU A 12 6.06 -0.02 5.22
N ALA A 13 5.76 -0.05 3.93
CA ALA A 13 6.63 0.48 2.89
C ALA A 13 6.91 1.98 3.08
N TYR A 14 5.88 2.77 3.40
CA TYR A 14 6.03 4.20 3.63
C TYR A 14 6.83 4.49 4.91
N GLN A 15 6.61 3.73 5.99
CA GLN A 15 7.43 3.86 7.21
C GLN A 15 8.89 3.57 6.91
N TYR A 16 9.19 2.50 6.16
CA TYR A 16 10.56 2.19 5.74
C TYR A 16 11.19 3.30 4.88
N PHE A 17 10.41 3.94 4.00
CA PHE A 17 10.86 5.12 3.24
C PHE A 17 11.22 6.30 4.15
N LEU A 18 10.41 6.58 5.17
CA LEU A 18 10.71 7.63 6.16
C LEU A 18 11.94 7.28 7.00
N ASP A 19 12.09 6.02 7.39
CA ASP A 19 13.24 5.53 8.15
C ASP A 19 14.53 5.67 7.35
N GLU A 20 14.51 5.34 6.06
CA GLU A 20 15.67 5.50 5.17
C GLU A 20 16.05 6.98 5.00
N LYS A 21 15.05 7.87 4.91
CA LYS A 21 15.25 9.32 4.91
C LYS A 21 15.93 9.80 6.19
N ASN A 22 15.45 9.34 7.34
CA ASN A 22 16.02 9.69 8.63
C ASN A 22 17.43 9.12 8.82
N ARG A 23 17.67 7.89 8.33
CA ARG A 23 18.98 7.23 8.36
C ARG A 23 20.02 8.03 7.58
N LEU A 24 19.69 8.48 6.36
CA LEU A 24 20.60 9.27 5.53
C LEU A 24 20.87 10.66 6.13
N LYS A 25 19.84 11.32 6.68
CA LYS A 25 20.03 12.58 7.44
C LYS A 25 21.02 12.41 8.60
N LYS A 26 20.87 11.34 9.40
CA LYS A 26 21.79 11.02 10.50
C LYS A 26 23.21 10.72 10.03
N ALA A 27 23.36 10.20 8.80
CA ALA A 27 24.65 9.95 8.17
C ALA A 27 25.25 11.21 7.50
N GLY A 28 24.66 12.38 7.69
CA GLY A 28 25.16 13.66 7.18
C GLY A 28 24.77 13.97 5.74
N PHE A 29 23.78 13.27 5.18
CA PHE A 29 23.23 13.61 3.86
C PHE A 29 22.15 14.69 3.96
N GLU A 30 22.16 15.62 3.01
CA GLU A 30 21.02 16.48 2.71
C GLU A 30 19.97 15.65 1.97
N ALA A 31 18.79 15.47 2.59
CA ALA A 31 17.68 14.73 1.99
C ALA A 31 16.77 15.67 1.20
N ILE A 32 16.83 15.60 -0.13
CA ILE A 32 16.10 16.46 -1.07
C ILE A 32 14.90 15.69 -1.60
N GLU A 33 13.68 16.18 -1.34
CA GLU A 33 12.48 15.65 -1.98
C GLU A 33 12.29 16.28 -3.35
N ILE A 34 11.99 15.46 -4.36
CA ILE A 34 11.81 15.90 -5.74
C ILE A 34 10.48 15.38 -6.28
N ASP A 35 9.85 16.18 -7.13
CA ASP A 35 8.74 15.68 -7.92
C ASP A 35 9.26 14.65 -8.97
N PRO A 36 8.55 13.53 -9.21
CA PRO A 36 8.92 12.53 -10.20
C PRO A 36 9.17 13.07 -11.61
N GLN A 37 8.60 14.21 -11.98
CA GLN A 37 8.83 14.86 -13.27
C GLN A 37 10.23 15.47 -13.37
N GLN A 38 10.84 15.80 -12.24
CA GLN A 38 12.16 16.44 -12.16
C GLN A 38 13.29 15.43 -12.05
N PHE A 39 13.01 14.11 -12.12
CA PHE A 39 14.05 13.09 -11.95
C PHE A 39 15.19 13.20 -12.98
N GLU A 40 14.93 13.80 -14.14
CA GLU A 40 15.93 14.03 -15.17
C GLU A 40 16.97 15.09 -14.77
N GLU A 41 16.60 16.00 -13.86
CA GLU A 41 17.42 17.13 -13.40
C GLU A 41 18.40 16.75 -12.29
N ILE A 42 18.20 15.61 -11.63
CA ILE A 42 19.01 15.23 -10.45
C ILE A 42 20.49 15.05 -10.78
N ILE A 43 20.81 14.64 -12.00
CA ILE A 43 22.20 14.53 -12.47
C ILE A 43 22.90 15.90 -12.47
N PHE A 44 22.15 16.96 -12.77
CA PHE A 44 22.66 18.33 -12.74
C PHE A 44 22.76 18.83 -11.30
N TRP A 45 21.71 18.65 -10.48
CA TRP A 45 21.71 19.06 -9.07
C TRP A 45 22.77 18.37 -8.22
N GLN A 46 23.15 17.14 -8.58
CA GLN A 46 24.25 16.41 -7.96
C GLN A 46 25.61 17.09 -8.24
N LYS A 47 25.79 17.65 -9.45
CA LYS A 47 27.02 18.34 -9.86
C LYS A 47 27.09 19.77 -9.34
N ASP A 48 25.94 20.42 -9.15
CA ASP A 48 25.78 21.76 -8.57
C ASP A 48 26.10 21.81 -7.06
N ASN A 49 27.08 21.03 -6.60
CA ASN A 49 27.70 21.19 -5.29
C ASN A 49 28.54 22.48 -5.26
N LEU A 50 27.83 23.61 -5.30
CA LEU A 50 28.35 24.97 -5.07
C LEU A 50 28.46 25.30 -3.57
N SER A 51 28.05 24.38 -2.68
CA SER A 51 28.20 24.54 -1.24
C SER A 51 29.66 24.32 -0.82
N LEU A 52 30.27 25.34 -0.21
CA LEU A 52 31.58 25.28 0.46
C LEU A 52 31.62 24.23 1.59
N PHE A 53 30.46 23.73 2.02
CA PHE A 53 30.31 22.63 2.95
C PHE A 53 29.88 21.40 2.15
N SER A 54 30.75 20.39 2.09
CA SER A 54 30.64 19.14 1.35
C SER A 54 29.50 18.23 1.86
N GLN A 55 28.26 18.71 1.79
CA GLN A 55 27.07 17.96 2.15
C GLN A 55 26.72 16.99 1.02
N LYS A 56 26.75 15.70 1.32
CA LYS A 56 26.35 14.65 0.38
C LYS A 56 24.84 14.76 0.17
N LYS A 57 24.34 14.64 -1.06
CA LYS A 57 22.90 14.72 -1.36
C LYS A 57 22.29 13.33 -1.49
N ALA A 58 21.06 13.19 -1.04
CA ALA A 58 20.22 12.03 -1.28
C ALA A 58 18.85 12.49 -1.76
N PHE A 59 18.43 12.04 -2.93
CA PHE A 59 17.18 12.40 -3.57
C PHE A 59 16.07 11.41 -3.20
N PHE A 60 14.89 11.94 -2.93
CA PHE A 60 13.71 11.17 -2.54
C PHE A 60 12.55 11.54 -3.45
N THR A 61 11.88 10.55 -4.04
CA THR A 61 10.71 10.76 -4.88
C THR A 61 9.63 9.70 -4.63
N ARG A 62 8.47 9.88 -5.25
CA ARG A 62 7.31 8.99 -5.06
C ARG A 62 6.62 8.73 -6.37
N ASN A 63 6.31 7.48 -6.69
CA ASN A 63 5.62 7.08 -7.92
C ASN A 63 6.39 7.39 -9.21
N LEU A 64 7.72 7.30 -9.21
CA LEU A 64 8.56 7.49 -10.41
C LEU A 64 8.16 6.57 -11.56
N ASN A 65 7.77 5.34 -11.27
CA ASN A 65 7.34 4.32 -12.21
C ASN A 65 6.20 4.81 -13.12
N LYS A 66 5.28 5.65 -12.61
CA LYS A 66 4.19 6.22 -13.42
C LYS A 66 4.73 7.15 -14.52
N LYS A 67 5.87 7.81 -14.29
CA LYS A 67 6.51 8.75 -15.23
C LYS A 67 7.49 8.11 -16.20
N ILE A 68 8.04 6.94 -15.85
CA ILE A 68 8.97 6.24 -16.74
C ILE A 68 8.25 5.74 -17.99
N ASN A 69 8.78 6.13 -19.15
CA ASN A 69 8.44 5.56 -20.44
C ASN A 69 9.61 4.72 -20.96
N LYS A 70 9.43 3.39 -21.02
CA LYS A 70 10.47 2.45 -21.48
C LYS A 70 10.96 2.72 -22.91
N LYS A 71 10.18 3.42 -23.74
CA LYS A 71 10.54 3.77 -25.12
C LYS A 71 11.32 5.08 -25.22
N ASN A 72 11.44 5.83 -24.12
CA ASN A 72 12.16 7.09 -24.11
C ASN A 72 13.66 6.84 -23.82
N GLU A 73 14.47 6.89 -24.86
CA GLU A 73 15.93 6.69 -24.78
C GLU A 73 16.64 7.69 -23.86
N LYS A 74 16.14 8.93 -23.76
CA LYS A 74 16.71 9.93 -22.84
C LYS A 74 16.53 9.49 -21.39
N GLN A 75 15.32 9.08 -21.02
CA GLN A 75 15.01 8.61 -19.67
C GLN A 75 15.80 7.36 -19.30
N LYS A 76 15.91 6.42 -20.24
CA LYS A 76 16.69 5.20 -20.06
C LYS A 76 18.16 5.52 -19.72
N LYS A 77 18.81 6.37 -20.52
CA LYS A 77 20.20 6.79 -20.27
C LYS A 77 20.39 7.51 -18.94
N ILE A 78 19.40 8.28 -18.49
CA ILE A 78 19.45 8.95 -17.19
C ILE A 78 19.35 7.93 -16.05
N ILE A 79 18.41 6.98 -16.14
CA ILE A 79 18.26 5.91 -15.15
C ILE A 79 19.54 5.06 -15.07
N GLU A 80 20.13 4.70 -16.21
CA GLU A 80 21.41 3.98 -16.25
C GLU A 80 22.52 4.76 -15.52
N LYS A 81 22.64 6.08 -15.76
CA LYS A 81 23.59 6.93 -15.04
C LYS A 81 23.34 6.96 -13.53
N ILE A 82 22.10 7.05 -13.09
CA ILE A 82 21.71 7.03 -11.66
C ILE A 82 22.09 5.69 -11.02
N ILE A 83 21.91 4.60 -11.76
CA ILE A 83 22.22 3.25 -11.29
C ILE A 83 23.74 3.06 -11.16
N ASP A 84 24.51 3.51 -12.16
CA ASP A 84 25.96 3.34 -12.21
C ASP A 84 26.75 4.33 -11.34
N ASP A 85 26.18 5.48 -11.00
CA ASP A 85 26.82 6.47 -10.12
C ASP A 85 26.59 6.12 -8.64
N GLU A 86 27.64 5.61 -7.97
CA GLU A 86 27.59 5.26 -6.55
C GLU A 86 27.46 6.48 -5.62
N THR A 87 27.81 7.67 -6.09
CA THR A 87 27.73 8.91 -5.31
C THR A 87 26.33 9.53 -5.31
N LEU A 88 25.53 9.19 -6.32
CA LEU A 88 24.17 9.67 -6.48
C LEU A 88 23.20 8.68 -5.83
N ILE A 89 22.49 9.11 -4.79
CA ILE A 89 21.48 8.30 -4.11
C ILE A 89 20.09 8.78 -4.55
N LEU A 90 19.32 7.90 -5.17
CA LEU A 90 17.89 8.12 -5.42
C LEU A 90 17.08 7.01 -4.73
N ILE A 91 16.16 7.43 -3.87
CA ILE A 91 15.20 6.53 -3.21
C ILE A 91 13.79 6.89 -3.68
N ASP A 92 13.12 5.93 -4.28
CA ASP A 92 11.76 6.06 -4.79
C ASP A 92 10.78 5.20 -3.99
N PHE A 93 9.61 5.75 -3.70
CA PHE A 93 8.51 5.05 -3.04
C PHE A 93 7.33 4.88 -4.01
N GLU A 94 6.99 3.63 -4.30
CA GLU A 94 5.88 3.25 -5.18
C GLU A 94 4.69 2.75 -4.35
N GLU A 95 3.59 3.50 -4.43
CA GLU A 95 2.35 3.19 -3.70
C GLU A 95 1.53 2.12 -4.43
N ASP A 96 1.19 1.03 -3.71
CA ASP A 96 0.35 -0.09 -4.18
C ASP A 96 0.84 -0.68 -5.52
N LEU A 97 2.15 -0.87 -5.65
CA LEU A 97 2.81 -1.42 -6.84
C LEU A 97 3.69 -2.61 -6.47
N GLU A 98 3.49 -3.75 -7.11
CA GLU A 98 4.32 -4.93 -6.87
C GLU A 98 5.62 -4.90 -7.68
N LYS A 99 6.65 -5.62 -7.22
CA LYS A 99 7.97 -5.66 -7.87
C LYS A 99 7.91 -6.05 -9.35
N ARG A 100 6.99 -6.95 -9.72
CA ARG A 100 6.81 -7.41 -11.11
C ARG A 100 6.27 -6.31 -12.05
N GLU A 101 5.68 -5.25 -11.50
CA GLU A 101 5.04 -4.17 -12.25
C GLU A 101 5.99 -2.97 -12.47
N LEU A 102 7.19 -3.03 -11.88
CA LEU A 102 8.22 -2.02 -12.04
C LEU A 102 8.71 -1.97 -13.50
N LYS A 103 8.79 -0.75 -14.02
CA LYS A 103 9.34 -0.46 -15.35
C LYS A 103 10.86 -0.42 -15.32
N ILE A 104 11.46 -0.06 -14.19
CA ILE A 104 12.90 -0.12 -13.96
C ILE A 104 13.23 -1.51 -13.43
N ALA A 105 13.89 -2.32 -14.25
CA ALA A 105 14.27 -3.68 -13.91
C ALA A 105 15.76 -3.88 -14.23
N ASP A 106 16.61 -3.49 -13.28
CA ASP A 106 18.06 -3.66 -13.35
C ASP A 106 18.54 -4.40 -12.09
N LYS A 107 19.59 -5.23 -12.22
CA LYS A 107 20.14 -6.04 -11.11
C LYS A 107 20.84 -5.20 -10.04
N LYS A 108 21.33 -4.01 -10.40
CA LYS A 108 21.98 -3.06 -9.48
C LYS A 108 20.97 -2.21 -8.70
N VAL A 109 19.69 -2.25 -9.07
CA VAL A 109 18.62 -1.54 -8.35
C VAL A 109 18.21 -2.36 -7.13
N GLU A 110 18.33 -1.77 -5.95
CA GLU A 110 17.81 -2.37 -4.72
C GLU A 110 16.30 -2.23 -4.70
N VAL A 111 15.56 -3.34 -4.75
CA VAL A 111 14.09 -3.33 -4.64
C VAL A 111 13.68 -3.96 -3.31
N LYS A 112 13.06 -3.17 -2.44
CA LYS A 112 12.47 -3.61 -1.18
C LYS A 112 10.95 -3.67 -1.30
N GLU A 113 10.42 -4.89 -1.42
CA GLU A 113 8.99 -5.14 -1.57
C GLU A 113 8.34 -5.54 -0.23
N PHE A 114 7.27 -4.84 0.15
CA PHE A 114 6.47 -5.08 1.35
C PHE A 114 5.13 -5.71 0.96
N LYS A 115 5.03 -7.03 1.10
CA LYS A 115 3.79 -7.77 0.77
C LYS A 115 2.86 -7.83 1.95
N LEU A 116 1.56 -7.78 1.68
CA LEU A 116 0.57 -8.12 2.70
C LEU A 116 0.69 -9.60 3.07
N PRO A 117 0.55 -9.96 4.36
CA PRO A 117 0.50 -11.36 4.77
C PRO A 117 -0.65 -12.08 4.07
N THR A 118 -0.41 -13.26 3.50
CA THR A 118 -1.47 -14.05 2.82
C THR A 118 -2.69 -14.32 3.70
N SER A 119 -2.50 -14.32 5.02
CA SER A 119 -3.56 -14.43 6.02
C SER A 119 -4.63 -13.34 5.94
N ILE A 120 -4.35 -12.12 5.42
CA ILE A 120 -5.40 -11.11 5.23
C ILE A 120 -6.41 -11.56 4.17
N PHE A 121 -5.95 -12.17 3.09
CA PHE A 121 -6.84 -12.62 2.02
C PHE A 121 -7.67 -13.83 2.47
N ASN A 122 -7.08 -14.72 3.28
CA ASN A 122 -7.83 -15.82 3.89
C ASN A 122 -8.91 -15.30 4.85
N LEU A 123 -8.58 -14.32 5.70
CA LEU A 123 -9.57 -13.66 6.56
C LEU A 123 -10.71 -13.06 5.73
N LEU A 124 -10.39 -12.33 4.65
CA LEU A 124 -11.40 -11.72 3.79
C LEU A 124 -12.28 -12.76 3.07
N ASP A 125 -11.72 -13.89 2.65
CA ASP A 125 -12.48 -14.96 2.01
C ASP A 125 -13.42 -15.67 3.03
N ASP A 126 -13.05 -15.68 4.31
CA ASP A 126 -13.87 -16.19 5.43
C ASP A 126 -14.99 -15.23 5.88
N LEU A 127 -15.08 -14.03 5.32
CA LEU A 127 -16.07 -13.01 5.71
C LEU A 127 -17.45 -13.31 5.11
N TYR A 128 -18.22 -14.18 5.75
CA TYR A 128 -19.61 -14.50 5.34
C TYR A 128 -20.50 -14.96 6.51
N PRO A 129 -21.84 -14.88 6.39
CA PRO A 129 -22.75 -15.27 7.46
C PRO A 129 -22.58 -16.74 7.86
N LYS A 130 -22.80 -17.05 9.14
CA LYS A 130 -22.61 -18.38 9.75
C LYS A 130 -21.16 -18.87 9.84
N ASN A 131 -20.17 -17.99 9.65
CA ASN A 131 -18.73 -18.32 9.77
C ASN A 131 -18.03 -17.59 10.93
N LEU A 132 -18.78 -17.11 11.93
CA LEU A 132 -18.27 -16.28 13.02
C LEU A 132 -17.05 -16.88 13.73
N SER A 133 -17.10 -18.17 14.09
CA SER A 133 -16.04 -18.80 14.89
C SER A 133 -14.69 -18.84 14.16
N SER A 134 -14.67 -19.26 12.89
CA SER A 134 -13.46 -19.25 12.07
C SER A 134 -12.96 -17.83 11.85
N PHE A 135 -13.88 -16.91 11.53
CA PHE A 135 -13.56 -15.53 11.22
C PHE A 135 -12.92 -14.81 12.42
N ILE A 136 -13.52 -14.88 13.60
CA ILE A 136 -12.99 -14.21 14.82
C ILE A 136 -11.62 -14.77 15.19
N LYS A 137 -11.42 -16.09 15.13
CA LYS A 137 -10.11 -16.70 15.39
C LYS A 137 -9.03 -16.14 14.45
N SER A 138 -9.33 -16.06 13.16
CA SER A 138 -8.42 -15.49 12.16
C SER A 138 -8.20 -14.00 12.37
N PHE A 139 -9.24 -13.24 12.70
CA PHE A 139 -9.18 -11.80 12.95
C PHE A 139 -8.28 -11.48 14.16
N THR A 140 -8.49 -12.15 15.29
CA THR A 140 -7.69 -11.96 16.52
C THR A 140 -6.21 -12.34 16.31
N LEU A 141 -5.92 -13.36 15.51
CA LEU A 141 -4.54 -13.72 15.18
C LEU A 141 -3.88 -12.69 14.26
N LEU A 142 -4.64 -12.13 13.32
CA LEU A 142 -4.13 -11.18 12.34
C LEU A 142 -3.92 -9.79 12.94
N SER A 143 -4.80 -9.34 13.84
CA SER A 143 -4.69 -8.04 14.53
C SER A 143 -3.42 -7.94 15.38
N LYS A 144 -2.81 -9.07 15.77
CA LYS A 144 -1.51 -9.09 16.46
C LYS A 144 -0.31 -8.82 15.54
N LYS A 145 -0.49 -8.90 14.22
CA LYS A 145 0.59 -8.85 13.23
C LYS A 145 0.53 -7.63 12.32
N ILE A 146 -0.67 -7.11 12.06
CA ILE A 146 -0.87 -5.94 11.21
C ILE A 146 -1.83 -4.96 11.90
N PRO A 147 -1.69 -3.65 11.64
CA PRO A 147 -2.55 -2.62 12.24
C PRO A 147 -4.03 -2.87 11.97
N GLU A 148 -4.90 -2.64 12.95
CA GLU A 148 -6.35 -2.83 12.80
C GLU A 148 -6.94 -1.92 11.72
N GLU A 149 -6.38 -0.73 11.49
CA GLU A 149 -6.81 0.20 10.45
C GLU A 149 -6.65 -0.40 9.05
N LEU A 150 -5.58 -1.18 8.83
CA LEU A 150 -5.35 -1.88 7.58
C LEU A 150 -6.36 -3.00 7.38
N ILE A 151 -6.66 -3.76 8.45
CA ILE A 151 -7.69 -4.81 8.41
C ILE A 151 -9.07 -4.17 8.12
N PHE A 152 -9.39 -3.08 8.80
CA PHE A 152 -10.62 -2.31 8.61
C PHE A 152 -10.77 -1.80 7.17
N TYR A 153 -9.72 -1.20 6.61
CA TYR A 153 -9.69 -0.76 5.22
C TYR A 153 -9.94 -1.94 4.26
N MET A 154 -9.27 -3.06 4.48
CA MET A 154 -9.39 -4.27 3.64
C MET A 154 -10.78 -4.89 3.70
N ILE A 155 -11.41 -4.93 4.88
CA ILE A 155 -12.80 -5.37 5.06
C ILE A 155 -13.76 -4.42 4.34
N THR A 156 -13.58 -3.11 4.52
CA THR A 156 -14.42 -2.09 3.85
C THR A 156 -14.33 -2.20 2.32
N LYS A 157 -13.12 -2.37 1.79
CA LYS A 157 -12.88 -2.63 0.36
C LYS A 157 -13.58 -3.91 -0.09
N ARG A 158 -13.48 -5.01 0.69
CA ARG A 158 -14.15 -6.28 0.38
C ARG A 158 -15.67 -6.14 0.36
N ILE A 159 -16.28 -5.52 1.37
CA ILE A 159 -17.74 -5.32 1.41
C ILE A 159 -18.20 -4.48 0.22
N ARG A 160 -17.45 -3.44 -0.17
CA ARG A 160 -17.73 -2.66 -1.38
C ARG A 160 -17.70 -3.52 -2.65
N GLN A 161 -16.71 -4.40 -2.79
CA GLN A 161 -16.63 -5.34 -3.93
C GLN A 161 -17.80 -6.32 -3.96
N LEU A 162 -18.22 -6.84 -2.80
CA LEU A 162 -19.39 -7.73 -2.72
C LEU A 162 -20.68 -7.00 -3.09
N LEU A 163 -20.84 -5.74 -2.66
CA LEU A 163 -21.95 -4.88 -3.10
C LEU A 163 -21.91 -4.65 -4.60
N GLN A 164 -20.77 -4.30 -5.19
CA GLN A 164 -20.64 -4.12 -6.63
C GLN A 164 -21.13 -5.36 -7.40
N ILE A 165 -20.75 -6.56 -6.97
CA ILE A 165 -21.25 -7.81 -7.57
C ILE A 165 -22.77 -7.95 -7.40
N LYS A 166 -23.31 -7.69 -6.19
CA LYS A 166 -24.76 -7.75 -5.94
C LYS A 166 -25.59 -6.75 -6.76
N PHE A 167 -24.98 -5.64 -7.17
CA PHE A 167 -25.59 -4.61 -8.00
C PHE A 167 -25.19 -4.70 -9.48
N ASN A 168 -24.57 -5.81 -9.90
CA ASN A 168 -24.09 -6.02 -11.27
C ASN A 168 -23.18 -4.90 -11.80
N GLN A 169 -22.40 -4.28 -10.91
CA GLN A 169 -21.41 -3.27 -11.25
C GLN A 169 -20.06 -3.92 -11.57
N LYS A 170 -19.35 -3.35 -12.55
CA LYS A 170 -18.02 -3.82 -12.93
C LYS A 170 -17.00 -3.45 -11.86
N ILE A 171 -16.12 -4.39 -11.54
CA ILE A 171 -14.92 -4.14 -10.74
C ILE A 171 -13.74 -4.07 -11.70
N GLU A 172 -13.07 -2.92 -11.73
CA GLU A 172 -11.89 -2.72 -12.59
C GLU A 172 -10.69 -3.52 -12.06
N ASN A 173 -9.78 -3.90 -12.98
CA ASN A 173 -8.47 -4.51 -12.67
C ASN A 173 -8.52 -5.81 -11.85
N LEU A 174 -9.63 -6.54 -11.92
CA LEU A 174 -9.80 -7.76 -11.15
C LEU A 174 -9.46 -9.02 -11.97
N GLN A 175 -8.58 -9.88 -11.45
CA GLN A 175 -8.20 -11.12 -12.13
C GLN A 175 -9.35 -12.15 -12.10
N SER A 176 -9.45 -13.01 -13.11
CA SER A 176 -10.59 -13.94 -13.25
C SER A 176 -10.80 -14.86 -12.03
N TRP A 177 -9.72 -15.29 -11.37
CA TRP A 177 -9.82 -16.13 -10.17
C TRP A 177 -10.33 -15.35 -8.94
N GLN A 178 -9.94 -14.07 -8.80
CA GLN A 178 -10.46 -13.18 -7.76
C GLN A 178 -11.96 -12.97 -7.97
N PHE A 179 -12.38 -12.82 -9.23
CA PHE A 179 -13.78 -12.61 -9.56
C PHE A 179 -14.61 -13.82 -9.17
N ARG A 180 -14.14 -15.03 -9.47
CA ARG A 180 -14.80 -16.28 -9.09
C ARG A 180 -14.97 -16.38 -7.56
N LYS A 181 -13.91 -16.09 -6.80
CA LYS A 181 -13.97 -16.09 -5.33
C LYS A 181 -14.97 -15.07 -4.79
N LEU A 182 -14.89 -13.82 -5.26
CA LEU A 182 -15.80 -12.75 -4.83
C LEU A 182 -17.25 -13.07 -5.20
N ASN A 183 -17.49 -13.63 -6.39
CA ASN A 183 -18.84 -13.99 -6.82
C ASN A 183 -19.42 -15.13 -5.97
N PHE A 184 -18.60 -16.15 -5.65
CA PHE A 184 -19.01 -17.19 -4.71
C PHE A 184 -19.35 -16.61 -3.34
N GLN A 185 -18.47 -15.77 -2.79
CA GLN A 185 -18.70 -15.12 -1.49
C GLN A 185 -19.95 -14.24 -1.51
N ALA A 186 -20.16 -13.45 -2.56
CA ALA A 186 -21.33 -12.59 -2.70
C ALA A 186 -22.63 -13.40 -2.67
N LYS A 187 -22.66 -14.63 -3.20
CA LYS A 187 -23.85 -15.50 -3.14
C LYS A 187 -24.24 -15.88 -1.71
N LEU A 188 -23.28 -15.98 -0.79
CA LEU A 188 -23.53 -16.34 0.62
C LEU A 188 -24.21 -15.20 1.40
N TRP A 189 -24.15 -13.97 0.90
CA TRP A 189 -24.69 -12.81 1.57
C TRP A 189 -26.08 -12.41 1.08
N PRO A 190 -27.05 -12.17 1.98
CA PRO A 190 -28.23 -11.37 1.66
C PRO A 190 -27.84 -9.94 1.31
N LYS A 191 -28.51 -9.33 0.33
CA LYS A 191 -28.17 -7.98 -0.17
C LYS A 191 -28.33 -6.93 0.93
N GLU A 192 -29.40 -7.03 1.71
CA GLU A 192 -29.76 -6.12 2.79
C GLU A 192 -28.74 -6.20 3.93
N LYS A 193 -28.23 -7.40 4.23
CA LYS A 193 -27.16 -7.58 5.22
C LYS A 193 -25.85 -6.92 4.79
N LEU A 194 -25.48 -6.98 3.51
CA LEU A 194 -24.27 -6.29 3.00
C LEU A 194 -24.40 -4.77 3.05
N ILE A 195 -25.58 -4.23 2.74
CA ILE A 195 -25.84 -2.79 2.85
C ILE A 195 -25.68 -2.35 4.32
N LYS A 196 -26.34 -3.05 5.24
CA LYS A 196 -26.20 -2.81 6.69
C LYS A 196 -24.76 -2.95 7.17
N PHE A 197 -24.00 -3.90 6.63
CA PHE A 197 -22.59 -4.05 6.94
C PHE A 197 -21.82 -2.78 6.54
N TYR A 198 -21.97 -2.33 5.29
CA TYR A 198 -21.28 -1.16 4.80
C TYR A 198 -21.64 0.12 5.57
N GLU A 199 -22.92 0.31 5.90
CA GLU A 199 -23.40 1.40 6.76
C GLU A 199 -22.79 1.33 8.17
N SER A 200 -22.68 0.12 8.74
CA SER A 200 -22.10 -0.08 10.06
C SER A 200 -20.60 0.22 10.08
N LEU A 201 -19.86 -0.16 9.03
CA LEU A 201 -18.44 0.18 8.89
C LEU A 201 -18.24 1.71 8.84
N PHE A 202 -19.07 2.41 8.05
CA PHE A 202 -19.05 3.87 8.02
C PHE A 202 -19.34 4.49 9.39
N ASN A 203 -20.33 3.94 10.11
CA ASN A 203 -20.67 4.42 11.45
C ASN A 203 -19.55 4.19 12.47
N ILE A 204 -18.83 3.06 12.39
CA ILE A 204 -17.64 2.78 13.22
C ILE A 204 -16.56 3.83 12.94
N GLU A 205 -16.21 4.04 11.67
CA GLU A 205 -15.19 5.03 11.29
C GLU A 205 -15.53 6.43 11.79
N LYS A 206 -16.79 6.85 11.60
CA LYS A 206 -17.27 8.15 12.09
C LYS A 206 -17.09 8.25 13.60
N LYS A 207 -17.59 7.28 14.37
CA LYS A 207 -17.55 7.31 15.84
C LYS A 207 -16.12 7.32 16.39
N ILE A 208 -15.20 6.58 15.78
CA ILE A 208 -13.79 6.57 16.17
C ILE A 208 -13.15 7.93 15.91
N LYS A 209 -13.33 8.48 14.70
CA LYS A 209 -12.76 9.78 14.33
C LYS A 209 -13.34 10.95 15.13
N THR A 210 -14.58 10.85 15.61
CA THR A 210 -15.22 11.88 16.43
C THR A 210 -15.13 11.61 17.93
N GLY A 211 -14.42 10.57 18.37
CA GLY A 211 -14.32 10.19 19.79
C GLY A 211 -15.68 9.90 20.45
N SER A 212 -16.68 9.53 19.66
CA SER A 212 -18.08 9.36 20.11
C SER A 212 -18.42 7.91 20.46
N THR A 213 -17.41 7.11 20.79
CA THR A 213 -17.56 5.72 21.23
C THR A 213 -16.52 5.41 22.31
N PRO A 214 -16.87 4.63 23.33
CA PRO A 214 -15.92 4.16 24.33
C PRO A 214 -15.09 2.96 23.85
N PHE A 215 -15.43 2.37 22.70
CA PHE A 215 -14.77 1.19 22.16
C PHE A 215 -13.63 1.58 21.24
N ASP A 216 -12.56 0.78 21.24
CA ASP A 216 -11.54 0.88 20.20
C ASP A 216 -12.03 0.30 18.86
N LEU A 217 -11.20 0.41 17.82
CA LEU A 217 -11.53 -0.10 16.48
C LEU A 217 -11.76 -1.61 16.48
N LYS A 218 -10.95 -2.35 17.25
CA LYS A 218 -10.99 -3.81 17.28
C LYS A 218 -12.28 -4.29 17.94
N GLU A 219 -12.60 -3.75 19.11
CA GLU A 219 -13.83 -4.05 19.86
C GLU A 219 -15.08 -3.71 19.03
N SER A 220 -15.09 -2.54 18.39
CA SER A 220 -16.17 -2.11 17.50
C SER A 220 -16.40 -3.10 16.36
N LEU A 221 -15.31 -3.63 15.79
CA LEU A 221 -15.36 -4.62 14.72
C LEU A 221 -15.82 -6.00 15.22
N GLU A 222 -15.33 -6.48 16.35
CA GLU A 222 -15.74 -7.75 16.95
C GLU A 222 -17.24 -7.77 17.27
N LEU A 223 -17.79 -6.66 17.77
CA LEU A 223 -19.23 -6.48 17.98
C LEU A 223 -20.01 -6.57 16.66
N LEU A 224 -19.54 -5.88 15.62
CA LEU A 224 -20.16 -5.90 14.30
C LEU A 224 -20.15 -7.30 13.68
N PHE A 225 -19.02 -8.00 13.76
CA PHE A 225 -18.88 -9.35 13.22
C PHE A 225 -19.78 -10.34 13.95
N THR A 226 -19.89 -10.24 15.28
CA THR A 226 -20.78 -11.08 16.07
C THR A 226 -22.24 -10.93 15.62
N TYR A 227 -22.67 -9.70 15.32
CA TYR A 227 -24.02 -9.43 14.83
C TYR A 227 -24.26 -9.92 13.39
N LEU A 228 -23.28 -9.77 12.49
CA LEU A 228 -23.49 -10.03 11.06
C LEU A 228 -23.11 -11.44 10.60
N LEU A 229 -22.16 -12.08 11.28
CA LEU A 229 -21.60 -13.38 10.90
C LEU A 229 -22.15 -14.56 11.72
N SER A 230 -22.98 -14.30 12.74
CA SER A 230 -23.75 -15.34 13.43
C SER A 230 -24.80 -16.00 12.54
#